data_AF-A0A8B6FG72-F1
#
_entry.id   AF-A0A8B6FG72-F1
#
_cell.length_a   1.000
_cell.length_b   1.000
_cell.length_c   1.000
_cell.angle_alpha   90.00
_cell.angle_beta   90.00
_cell.angle_gamma   90.00
#
_symmetry.space_group_name_H-M   'P 1'
#
loop_
_entity.id
_entity.type
_entity.pdbx_description
1 polymer ?
#
loop_
_entity_poly.entity_id
_entity_poly.type
_entity_poly.pdbx_seq_one_letter_code
_entity_poly.pdbx_strand_id
1 'polypeptide(L)'
;MMKLYLHTSRKADCPVTHSQQDIGVTYVRWGKKICPENSEIVYTGQAGGNQHTNKGGGSNYLCLPSDPENGEAYSYANEGLYGAEYEIHSTSKPSGLPASLAEKEVQCAVCRRKGKVSVLMIPGRKSCYKGWKSEYSGFLMSEHITHNNKDYICMDGDAKPLDNRASNENGALFYPIRAKCGSLRCPPYKDNTEVLCTVCTK
;
A
#
# COMPACT_ATOMS: atom_id res chain seq x y z
N MET A 1 -9.67 80.66 -11.78
CA MET A 1 -9.78 79.74 -10.62
C MET A 1 -10.04 78.33 -11.14
N MET A 2 -9.05 77.45 -11.06
CA MET A 2 -9.15 76.07 -11.55
C MET A 2 -9.41 75.16 -10.34
N LYS A 3 -10.62 74.58 -10.25
CA LYS A 3 -10.98 73.62 -9.19
C LYS A 3 -10.28 72.29 -9.49
N LEU A 4 -9.30 71.91 -8.67
CA LEU A 4 -8.77 70.55 -8.65
C LEU A 4 -9.81 69.62 -7.99
N TYR A 5 -10.26 68.61 -8.73
CA TYR A 5 -11.01 67.48 -8.18
C TYR A 5 -10.01 66.40 -7.75
N LEU A 6 -9.92 66.15 -6.44
CA LEU A 6 -9.22 65.00 -5.88
C LEU A 6 -10.09 63.75 -6.06
N HIS A 7 -9.67 62.83 -6.92
CA HIS A 7 -10.23 61.49 -6.98
C HIS A 7 -9.56 60.60 -5.92
N THR A 8 -10.31 60.27 -4.88
CA THR A 8 -9.94 59.21 -3.93
C THR A 8 -10.17 57.85 -4.58
N SER A 9 -9.09 57.16 -4.94
CA SER A 9 -9.14 55.77 -5.40
C SER A 9 -9.52 54.86 -4.22
N ARG A 10 -10.69 54.23 -4.28
CA ARG A 10 -11.06 53.15 -3.36
C ARG A 10 -10.18 51.94 -3.71
N LYS A 11 -9.38 51.46 -2.77
CA LYS A 11 -8.77 50.13 -2.89
C LYS A 11 -9.90 49.12 -3.01
N ALA A 12 -10.00 48.48 -4.17
CA ALA A 12 -10.82 47.29 -4.32
C ALA A 12 -10.12 46.17 -3.55
N ASP A 13 -10.74 45.70 -2.47
CA ASP A 13 -10.33 44.46 -1.84
C ASP A 13 -10.58 43.33 -2.86
N CYS A 14 -9.51 42.69 -3.32
CA CYS A 14 -9.63 41.47 -4.11
C CYS A 14 -10.29 40.40 -3.23
N PRO A 15 -11.39 39.77 -3.66
CA PRO A 15 -11.92 38.62 -2.96
C PRO A 15 -10.86 37.51 -2.99
N VAL A 16 -10.27 37.22 -1.84
CA VAL A 16 -9.47 36.01 -1.64
C VAL A 16 -10.46 34.85 -1.67
N THR A 17 -10.68 34.28 -2.86
CA THR A 17 -11.26 32.96 -2.96
C THR A 17 -10.27 32.01 -2.32
N HIS A 18 -10.57 31.54 -1.10
CA HIS A 18 -9.95 30.35 -0.57
C HIS A 18 -10.33 29.20 -1.50
N SER A 19 -9.54 28.96 -2.54
CA SER A 19 -9.55 27.66 -3.21
C SER A 19 -9.24 26.68 -2.09
N GLN A 20 -10.24 25.90 -1.70
CA GLN A 20 -10.04 24.81 -0.76
C GLN A 20 -8.97 23.93 -1.40
N GLN A 21 -7.74 24.05 -0.91
CA GLN A 21 -6.59 23.45 -1.56
C GLN A 21 -6.87 21.94 -1.55
N ASP A 22 -6.97 21.32 -2.73
CA ASP A 22 -7.29 19.89 -2.86
C ASP A 22 -6.05 19.03 -2.50
N ILE A 23 -5.57 19.24 -1.27
CA ILE A 23 -4.42 18.57 -0.70
C ILE A 23 -4.84 17.17 -0.25
N GLY A 24 -4.02 16.20 -0.59
CA GLY A 24 -4.20 14.84 -0.16
C GLY A 24 -3.01 13.98 -0.52
N VAL A 25 -2.94 12.83 0.13
CA VAL A 25 -1.94 11.82 -0.14
C VAL A 25 -2.60 10.50 -0.51
N THR A 26 -1.94 9.71 -1.33
CA THR A 26 -2.39 8.37 -1.70
C THR A 26 -1.56 7.31 -1.00
N TYR A 27 -2.17 6.16 -0.72
CA TYR A 27 -1.49 4.97 -0.21
C TYR A 27 -2.20 3.72 -0.71
N VAL A 28 -1.47 2.61 -0.78
CA VAL A 28 -2.05 1.30 -1.08
C VAL A 28 -2.46 0.61 0.22
N ARG A 29 -3.68 0.09 0.26
CA ARG A 29 -4.15 -0.86 1.26
C ARG A 29 -4.08 -2.26 0.67
N TRP A 30 -3.07 -3.03 1.09
CA TRP A 30 -2.87 -4.40 0.64
C TRP A 30 -3.79 -5.36 1.42
N GLY A 31 -4.41 -6.31 0.72
CA GLY A 31 -5.30 -7.32 1.28
C GLY A 31 -6.76 -6.92 1.41
N LYS A 32 -7.13 -5.66 1.07
CA LYS A 32 -8.52 -5.17 1.06
C LYS A 32 -8.82 -4.30 -0.15
N LYS A 33 -10.07 -4.40 -0.66
CA LYS A 33 -10.64 -3.51 -1.70
C LYS A 33 -11.35 -2.28 -1.14
N ILE A 34 -11.41 -2.11 0.17
CA ILE A 34 -12.11 -0.98 0.81
C ILE A 34 -11.12 -0.02 1.47
N CYS A 35 -11.34 1.28 1.33
CA CYS A 35 -10.60 2.28 2.09
C CYS A 35 -11.21 2.50 3.50
N PRO A 36 -10.41 2.96 4.48
CA PRO A 36 -10.95 3.39 5.78
C PRO A 36 -11.97 4.52 5.64
N GLU A 37 -12.90 4.68 6.59
CA GLU A 37 -14.08 5.57 6.52
C GLU A 37 -13.81 7.02 6.09
N ASN A 38 -12.62 7.54 6.37
CA ASN A 38 -12.27 8.92 6.08
C ASN A 38 -11.28 9.04 4.89
N SER A 39 -11.24 8.03 4.04
CA SER A 39 -10.36 7.92 2.88
C SER A 39 -11.19 7.46 1.69
N GLU A 40 -10.94 8.08 0.54
CA GLU A 40 -11.67 7.80 -0.70
C GLU A 40 -10.97 6.69 -1.48
N ILE A 41 -11.74 5.82 -2.12
CA ILE A 41 -11.19 4.87 -3.08
C ILE A 41 -10.83 5.65 -4.35
N VAL A 42 -9.57 5.55 -4.79
CA VAL A 42 -9.14 5.99 -6.13
C VAL A 42 -9.46 4.89 -7.12
N TYR A 43 -8.98 3.67 -6.85
CA TYR A 43 -9.36 2.46 -7.57
C TYR A 43 -9.12 1.22 -6.71
N THR A 44 -9.68 0.10 -7.14
CA THR A 44 -9.47 -1.23 -6.53
C THR A 44 -8.91 -2.19 -7.55
N GLY A 45 -8.31 -3.27 -7.05
CA GLY A 45 -7.51 -4.11 -7.91
C GLY A 45 -7.02 -5.38 -7.25
N GLN A 46 -6.02 -5.97 -7.90
CA GLN A 46 -5.24 -7.07 -7.38
C GLN A 46 -3.77 -6.67 -7.32
N ALA A 47 -3.05 -7.25 -6.36
CA ALA A 47 -1.62 -7.12 -6.31
C ALA A 47 -0.98 -7.91 -7.45
N GLY A 48 0.12 -7.38 -7.96
CA GLY A 48 0.93 -8.04 -8.97
C GLY A 48 2.37 -7.59 -8.90
N GLY A 49 3.19 -8.16 -9.77
CA GLY A 49 4.59 -7.83 -9.89
C GLY A 49 5.32 -8.88 -10.72
N ASN A 50 6.64 -8.89 -10.57
CA ASN A 50 7.48 -9.88 -11.24
C ASN A 50 7.40 -11.26 -10.58
N GLN A 51 7.56 -12.31 -11.39
CA GLN A 51 7.59 -13.72 -10.99
C GLN A 51 8.70 -14.00 -9.95
N HIS A 52 8.46 -14.89 -8.99
CA HIS A 52 9.33 -15.06 -7.81
C HIS A 52 10.80 -15.45 -8.11
N THR A 53 11.07 -16.19 -9.19
CA THR A 53 12.39 -16.59 -9.67
C THR A 53 13.05 -15.59 -10.64
N ASN A 54 12.31 -14.61 -11.15
CA ASN A 54 12.85 -13.60 -12.03
C ASN A 54 13.71 -12.57 -11.27
N LYS A 55 14.95 -12.37 -11.74
CA LYS A 55 15.94 -11.49 -11.10
C LYS A 55 15.77 -10.00 -11.39
N GLY A 56 15.11 -9.65 -12.49
CA GLY A 56 14.94 -8.27 -12.98
C GLY A 56 13.55 -8.06 -13.57
N GLY A 57 13.23 -6.84 -14.04
CA GLY A 57 11.88 -6.49 -14.55
C GLY A 57 10.98 -5.76 -13.55
N GLY A 58 11.36 -5.74 -12.26
CA GLY A 58 10.71 -4.94 -11.22
C GLY A 58 10.76 -5.59 -9.84
N SER A 59 11.19 -4.83 -8.82
CA SER A 59 11.29 -5.31 -7.42
C SER A 59 10.11 -4.91 -6.55
N ASN A 60 9.30 -3.95 -6.97
CA ASN A 60 8.14 -3.51 -6.20
C ASN A 60 6.91 -4.36 -6.47
N TYR A 61 5.96 -4.32 -5.55
CA TYR A 61 4.60 -4.78 -5.80
C TYR A 61 3.77 -3.65 -6.42
N LEU A 62 2.83 -4.02 -7.28
CA LEU A 62 1.92 -3.10 -7.97
C LEU A 62 0.48 -3.42 -7.53
N CYS A 63 -0.33 -2.38 -7.33
CA CYS A 63 -1.77 -2.55 -7.23
C CYS A 63 -2.36 -2.34 -8.63
N LEU A 64 -2.67 -3.43 -9.33
CA LEU A 64 -3.16 -3.42 -10.70
C LEU A 64 -4.68 -3.19 -10.70
N PRO A 65 -5.19 -2.20 -11.46
CA PRO A 65 -6.61 -1.90 -11.49
C PRO A 65 -7.44 -3.09 -11.99
N SER A 66 -8.67 -3.23 -11.51
CA SER A 66 -9.61 -4.25 -12.00
C SER A 66 -10.12 -3.97 -13.41
N ASP A 67 -9.94 -2.77 -13.92
CA ASP A 67 -10.35 -2.25 -15.22
C ASP A 67 -9.14 -1.72 -16.02
N PRO A 68 -8.18 -2.59 -16.40
CA PRO A 68 -7.00 -2.15 -17.14
C PRO A 68 -7.34 -1.71 -18.57
N GLU A 69 -6.68 -0.66 -19.03
CA GLU A 69 -6.57 -0.35 -20.46
C GLU A 69 -5.46 -1.20 -21.07
N ASN A 70 -5.78 -1.95 -22.13
CA ASN A 70 -4.81 -2.83 -22.79
C ASN A 70 -4.16 -2.14 -23.99
N GLY A 71 -2.83 -2.30 -24.11
CA GLY A 71 -2.10 -1.97 -25.33
C GLY A 71 -2.27 -3.03 -26.42
N GLU A 72 -1.50 -2.90 -27.49
CA GLU A 72 -1.49 -3.88 -28.58
C GLU A 72 -0.79 -5.18 -28.17
N ALA A 73 -1.34 -6.30 -28.62
CA ALA A 73 -0.68 -7.60 -28.47
C ALA A 73 0.54 -7.70 -29.39
N TYR A 74 1.65 -8.22 -28.88
CA TYR A 74 2.85 -8.50 -29.66
C TYR A 74 3.15 -10.01 -29.69
N SER A 75 3.80 -10.48 -30.76
CA SER A 75 4.05 -11.90 -31.04
C SER A 75 5.44 -12.40 -30.64
N TYR A 76 6.29 -11.54 -30.06
CA TYR A 76 7.64 -11.87 -29.63
C TYR A 76 7.75 -11.93 -28.10
N ALA A 77 8.73 -12.68 -27.59
CA ALA A 77 8.93 -12.84 -26.16
C ALA A 77 9.43 -11.54 -25.51
N ASN A 78 8.77 -11.14 -24.42
CA ASN A 78 9.18 -10.04 -23.53
C ASN A 78 8.95 -10.46 -22.07
N GLU A 79 9.33 -9.58 -21.14
CA GLU A 79 9.09 -9.76 -19.71
C GLU A 79 7.60 -9.72 -19.35
N GLY A 80 7.21 -10.53 -18.37
CA GLY A 80 5.83 -10.67 -17.92
C GLY A 80 5.51 -9.87 -16.65
N LEU A 81 4.26 -9.44 -16.55
CA LEU A 81 3.65 -8.97 -15.31
C LEU A 81 2.72 -10.08 -14.79
N TYR A 82 2.88 -10.44 -13.52
CA TYR A 82 2.18 -11.56 -12.90
C TYR A 82 1.28 -11.08 -11.77
N GLY A 83 0.20 -11.83 -11.50
CA GLY A 83 -0.58 -11.68 -10.28
C GLY A 83 0.24 -12.01 -9.04
N ALA A 84 -0.28 -11.67 -7.86
CA ALA A 84 0.38 -11.96 -6.61
C ALA A 84 -0.44 -12.84 -5.68
N GLU A 85 0.22 -13.76 -4.97
CA GLU A 85 -0.41 -14.79 -4.14
C GLU A 85 0.02 -14.68 -2.67
N TYR A 86 -0.87 -15.08 -1.76
CA TYR A 86 -0.51 -15.24 -0.36
C TYR A 86 0.22 -16.58 -0.15
N GLU A 87 1.39 -16.50 0.48
CA GLU A 87 2.16 -17.67 0.91
C GLU A 87 2.05 -17.84 2.43
N ILE A 88 0.80 -18.04 2.88
CA ILE A 88 0.41 -18.13 4.30
C ILE A 88 -0.04 -19.56 4.59
N HIS A 89 0.93 -20.46 4.76
CA HIS A 89 0.67 -21.87 5.04
C HIS A 89 0.45 -22.12 6.54
N SER A 90 -0.17 -23.24 6.89
CA SER A 90 -0.51 -23.58 8.29
C SER A 90 0.70 -23.56 9.24
N THR A 91 1.90 -23.84 8.73
CA THR A 91 3.17 -23.88 9.46
C THR A 91 3.90 -22.53 9.53
N SER A 92 3.52 -21.56 8.70
CA SER A 92 4.19 -20.24 8.57
C SER A 92 3.24 -19.05 8.78
N LYS A 93 1.95 -19.30 9.08
CA LYS A 93 0.95 -18.24 9.19
C LYS A 93 1.15 -17.34 10.42
N PRO A 94 0.92 -16.03 10.29
CA PRO A 94 0.73 -15.16 11.43
C PRO A 94 -0.47 -15.57 12.28
N SER A 95 -0.45 -15.20 13.56
CA SER A 95 -1.53 -15.51 14.50
C SER A 95 -2.89 -14.98 14.03
N GLY A 96 -2.91 -13.80 13.39
CA GLY A 96 -4.13 -13.12 12.95
C GLY A 96 -4.57 -13.37 11.50
N LEU A 97 -3.80 -14.11 10.69
CA LEU A 97 -4.19 -14.42 9.31
C LEU A 97 -4.61 -15.91 9.19
N PRO A 98 -5.68 -16.21 8.43
CA PRO A 98 -6.13 -17.58 8.25
C PRO A 98 -5.29 -18.29 7.18
N ALA A 99 -5.01 -19.57 7.39
CA ALA A 99 -4.32 -20.41 6.41
C ALA A 99 -5.14 -20.62 5.11
N SER A 100 -6.44 -20.32 5.13
CA SER A 100 -7.31 -20.36 3.95
C SER A 100 -6.99 -19.29 2.90
N LEU A 101 -6.02 -18.40 3.17
CA LEU A 101 -5.47 -17.47 2.19
C LEU A 101 -4.40 -18.10 1.30
N ALA A 102 -3.76 -19.20 1.72
CA ALA A 102 -2.68 -19.83 0.95
C ALA A 102 -3.04 -20.00 -0.53
N GLU A 103 -2.11 -19.64 -1.41
CA GLU A 103 -2.21 -19.78 -2.88
C GLU A 103 -3.40 -19.02 -3.49
N LYS A 104 -3.97 -18.05 -2.76
CA LYS A 104 -5.02 -17.16 -3.29
C LYS A 104 -4.44 -15.82 -3.68
N GLU A 105 -5.05 -15.22 -4.68
CA GLU A 105 -4.64 -13.92 -5.17
C GLU A 105 -4.93 -12.80 -4.15
N VAL A 106 -4.00 -11.84 -4.06
CA VAL A 106 -4.04 -10.75 -3.11
C VAL A 106 -4.78 -9.56 -3.71
N GLN A 107 -5.86 -9.11 -3.07
CA GLN A 107 -6.55 -7.89 -3.50
C GLN A 107 -5.88 -6.61 -2.95
N CYS A 108 -6.17 -5.47 -3.56
CA CYS A 108 -5.68 -4.17 -3.09
C CYS A 108 -6.67 -3.03 -3.38
N ALA A 109 -6.50 -1.92 -2.69
CA ALA A 109 -7.15 -0.64 -2.98
C ALA A 109 -6.13 0.49 -2.89
N VAL A 110 -6.19 1.43 -3.84
CA VAL A 110 -5.48 2.70 -3.73
C VAL A 110 -6.44 3.71 -3.10
N CYS A 111 -6.04 4.24 -1.95
CA CYS A 111 -6.83 5.15 -1.14
C CYS A 111 -6.26 6.56 -1.21
N ARG A 112 -7.12 7.57 -1.34
CA ARG A 112 -6.75 8.99 -1.20
C ARG A 112 -7.26 9.53 0.13
N ARG A 113 -6.36 10.16 0.88
CA ARG A 113 -6.67 10.82 2.14
C ARG A 113 -6.62 12.33 1.99
N LYS A 114 -7.80 12.97 1.95
CA LYS A 114 -7.92 14.43 1.87
C LYS A 114 -7.44 15.11 3.15
N GLY A 115 -6.86 16.31 3.00
CA GLY A 115 -6.36 17.12 4.11
C GLY A 115 -5.11 16.56 4.80
N LYS A 116 -4.47 15.54 4.22
CA LYS A 116 -3.23 14.94 4.69
C LYS A 116 -2.13 15.15 3.68
N VAL A 117 -0.91 15.33 4.16
CA VAL A 117 0.25 15.75 3.35
C VAL A 117 1.41 14.75 3.40
N SER A 118 1.30 13.72 4.22
CA SER A 118 2.33 12.67 4.28
C SER A 118 1.74 11.31 4.61
N VAL A 119 2.37 10.26 4.09
CA VAL A 119 2.11 8.84 4.39
C VAL A 119 3.38 8.22 4.94
N LEU A 120 3.24 7.30 5.91
CA LEU A 120 4.34 6.54 6.48
C LEU A 120 3.87 5.12 6.80
N MET A 121 4.62 4.11 6.34
CA MET A 121 4.51 2.74 6.86
C MET A 121 5.54 2.55 7.98
N ILE A 122 5.10 2.06 9.13
CA ILE A 122 5.95 1.81 10.30
C ILE A 122 6.01 0.30 10.54
N PRO A 123 7.13 -0.38 10.23
CA PRO A 123 7.33 -1.78 10.58
C PRO A 123 7.56 -1.93 12.08
N GLY A 124 7.10 -3.04 12.65
CA GLY A 124 7.20 -3.38 14.08
C GLY A 124 6.15 -2.74 15.00
N ARG A 125 5.15 -2.01 14.48
CA ARG A 125 4.07 -1.41 15.29
C ARG A 125 2.69 -1.67 14.71
N LYS A 126 1.68 -1.78 15.58
CA LYS A 126 0.25 -1.73 15.21
C LYS A 126 -0.36 -0.34 15.34
N SER A 127 0.42 0.65 15.82
CA SER A 127 -0.07 1.99 16.09
C SER A 127 0.91 3.06 15.62
N CYS A 128 0.34 4.19 15.19
CA CYS A 128 1.12 5.35 14.75
C CYS A 128 1.79 6.06 15.93
N TYR A 129 2.79 6.91 15.64
CA TYR A 129 3.35 7.82 16.63
C TYR A 129 2.42 9.01 16.88
N LYS A 130 2.65 9.74 17.98
CA LYS A 130 1.86 10.93 18.33
C LYS A 130 1.80 11.91 17.16
N GLY A 131 0.60 12.40 16.87
CA GLY A 131 0.34 13.36 15.78
C GLY A 131 0.13 12.72 14.40
N TRP A 132 0.30 11.41 14.26
CA TRP A 132 -0.05 10.65 13.06
C TRP A 132 -1.38 9.92 13.26
N LYS A 133 -2.18 9.82 12.20
CA LYS A 133 -3.44 9.08 12.19
C LYS A 133 -3.23 7.71 11.55
N SER A 134 -3.76 6.66 12.15
CA SER A 134 -3.74 5.32 11.58
C SER A 134 -4.75 5.22 10.45
N GLU A 135 -4.30 4.72 9.31
CA GLU A 135 -5.16 4.35 8.19
C GLU A 135 -5.49 2.85 8.26
N TYR A 136 -4.49 1.99 8.46
CA TYR A 136 -4.69 0.58 8.78
C TYR A 136 -3.45 -0.03 9.45
N SER A 137 -3.59 -1.26 9.94
CA SER A 137 -2.50 -2.04 10.56
C SER A 137 -2.63 -3.50 10.23
N GLY A 138 -1.51 -4.23 10.31
CA GLY A 138 -1.51 -5.68 10.14
C GLY A 138 -0.11 -6.25 10.25
N PHE A 139 0.31 -7.01 9.24
CA PHE A 139 1.53 -7.82 9.25
C PHE A 139 2.48 -7.38 8.14
N LEU A 140 3.77 -7.28 8.47
CA LEU A 140 4.81 -7.00 7.49
C LEU A 140 5.01 -8.24 6.61
N MET A 141 4.94 -8.06 5.30
CA MET A 141 5.11 -9.13 4.32
C MET A 141 6.10 -8.71 3.24
N SER A 142 6.77 -9.69 2.65
CA SER A 142 7.66 -9.52 1.49
C SER A 142 7.89 -10.90 0.84
N GLU A 143 8.87 -11.02 -0.04
CA GLU A 143 9.20 -12.24 -0.75
C GLU A 143 10.00 -13.23 0.12
N HIS A 144 10.04 -14.50 -0.28
CA HIS A 144 10.80 -15.54 0.40
C HIS A 144 12.30 -15.27 0.39
N ILE A 145 12.98 -15.67 1.45
CA ILE A 145 14.42 -15.42 1.64
C ILE A 145 15.33 -16.06 0.57
N THR A 146 14.85 -17.12 -0.11
CA THR A 146 15.62 -17.80 -1.18
C THR A 146 15.23 -17.34 -2.59
N HIS A 147 14.30 -16.40 -2.71
CA HIS A 147 13.83 -15.83 -3.98
C HIS A 147 14.49 -14.46 -4.23
N ASN A 148 14.03 -13.76 -5.26
CA ASN A 148 14.55 -12.42 -5.57
C ASN A 148 13.98 -11.35 -4.64
N ASN A 149 14.71 -10.25 -4.46
CA ASN A 149 14.29 -9.22 -3.53
C ASN A 149 12.99 -8.53 -3.97
N LYS A 150 12.11 -8.30 -2.99
CA LYS A 150 10.92 -7.46 -3.12
C LYS A 150 10.84 -6.43 -2.01
N ASP A 151 10.00 -5.43 -2.18
CA ASP A 151 9.74 -4.44 -1.14
C ASP A 151 9.09 -5.08 0.10
N TYR A 152 9.25 -4.44 1.26
CA TYR A 152 8.43 -4.76 2.42
C TYR A 152 7.13 -3.96 2.39
N ILE A 153 5.99 -4.64 2.49
CA ILE A 153 4.68 -3.99 2.55
C ILE A 153 3.96 -4.30 3.85
N CYS A 154 2.95 -3.48 4.15
CA CYS A 154 2.03 -3.75 5.23
C CYS A 154 0.77 -4.41 4.70
N MET A 155 0.56 -5.68 5.02
CA MET A 155 -0.67 -6.41 4.71
C MET A 155 -1.72 -6.12 5.77
N ASP A 156 -2.96 -5.83 5.38
CA ASP A 156 -4.06 -5.60 6.32
C ASP A 156 -4.27 -6.82 7.25
N GLY A 157 -4.49 -6.57 8.54
CA GLY A 157 -4.67 -7.63 9.53
C GLY A 157 -5.93 -8.47 9.33
N ASP A 158 -6.90 -8.00 8.54
CA ASP A 158 -8.10 -8.73 8.13
C ASP A 158 -8.11 -8.91 6.59
N ALA A 159 -6.96 -9.23 6.01
CA ALA A 159 -6.80 -9.50 4.59
C ALA A 159 -7.79 -10.57 4.08
N LYS A 160 -8.26 -10.39 2.85
CA LYS A 160 -9.14 -11.32 2.13
C LYS A 160 -8.52 -11.70 0.79
N PRO A 161 -8.88 -12.86 0.23
CA PRO A 161 -8.48 -13.19 -1.13
C PRO A 161 -9.25 -12.35 -2.15
N LEU A 162 -8.75 -12.30 -3.38
CA LEU A 162 -9.43 -11.65 -4.49
C LEU A 162 -10.78 -12.32 -4.78
N ASP A 163 -10.79 -13.65 -4.82
CA ASP A 163 -11.96 -14.52 -4.95
C ASP A 163 -11.70 -15.88 -4.27
N ASN A 164 -12.45 -16.93 -4.66
CA ASN A 164 -12.28 -18.28 -4.11
C ASN A 164 -11.33 -19.17 -4.93
N ARG A 165 -10.73 -18.66 -5.99
CA ARG A 165 -9.68 -19.37 -6.72
C ARG A 165 -8.49 -19.57 -5.78
N ALA A 166 -7.90 -20.75 -5.89
CA ALA A 166 -6.62 -21.07 -5.32
C ALA A 166 -5.88 -21.88 -6.39
N SER A 167 -4.78 -21.34 -6.88
CA SER A 167 -3.91 -21.99 -7.85
C SER A 167 -2.50 -21.57 -7.50
N ASN A 168 -1.53 -22.46 -7.64
CA ASN A 168 -0.13 -22.17 -7.35
C ASN A 168 0.55 -21.69 -8.64
N GLU A 169 0.22 -20.47 -9.07
CA GLU A 169 0.69 -19.86 -10.31
C GLU A 169 2.10 -19.29 -10.17
N ASN A 170 2.60 -19.15 -8.93
CA ASN A 170 3.97 -18.79 -8.63
C ASN A 170 4.37 -17.42 -9.20
N GLY A 171 3.43 -16.45 -9.16
CA GLY A 171 3.63 -15.09 -9.63
C GLY A 171 4.54 -14.28 -8.69
N ALA A 172 4.08 -13.09 -8.28
CA ALA A 172 4.69 -12.40 -7.15
C ALA A 172 4.17 -12.99 -5.84
N LEU A 173 5.00 -13.14 -4.81
CA LEU A 173 4.55 -13.84 -3.60
C LEU A 173 4.62 -12.94 -2.36
N PHE A 174 3.69 -13.17 -1.43
CA PHE A 174 3.68 -12.51 -0.12
C PHE A 174 3.87 -13.53 1.00
N TYR A 175 5.07 -13.55 1.57
CA TYR A 175 5.45 -14.29 2.76
C TYR A 175 5.41 -13.40 4.01
N PRO A 176 4.90 -13.92 5.15
CA PRO A 176 5.01 -13.24 6.43
C PRO A 176 6.47 -13.05 6.88
N ILE A 177 6.79 -11.87 7.39
CA ILE A 177 8.10 -11.57 7.96
C ILE A 177 8.12 -11.83 9.46
N ARG A 178 9.20 -12.49 9.91
CA ARG A 178 9.51 -12.66 11.34
C ARG A 178 10.79 -11.92 11.71
N ALA A 179 10.85 -11.42 12.94
CA ALA A 179 12.06 -10.85 13.50
C ALA A 179 13.11 -11.96 13.68
N LYS A 180 14.37 -11.60 13.41
CA LYS A 180 15.54 -12.44 13.63
C LYS A 180 16.56 -11.68 14.45
N CYS A 181 16.79 -12.13 15.68
CA CYS A 181 17.72 -11.49 16.59
C CYS A 181 19.18 -11.68 16.13
N GLY A 182 20.05 -10.77 16.57
CA GLY A 182 21.44 -10.70 16.15
C GLY A 182 21.81 -9.22 16.02
N SER A 183 21.96 -8.74 14.79
CA SER A 183 22.04 -7.29 14.54
C SER A 183 20.75 -6.56 14.93
N LEU A 184 19.59 -7.21 14.79
CA LEU A 184 18.34 -6.76 15.38
C LEU A 184 18.37 -7.00 16.89
N ARG A 185 18.31 -5.92 17.67
CA ARG A 185 18.34 -5.97 19.13
C ARG A 185 17.06 -6.61 19.68
N CYS A 186 17.24 -7.59 20.55
CA CYS A 186 16.18 -8.27 21.26
C CYS A 186 16.54 -8.30 22.75
N PRO A 187 15.85 -7.54 23.62
CA PRO A 187 14.71 -6.63 23.38
C PRO A 187 15.06 -5.34 22.61
N PRO A 188 14.06 -4.59 22.06
CA PRO A 188 12.61 -4.73 22.25
C PRO A 188 11.91 -5.69 21.28
N TYR A 189 12.60 -6.16 20.23
CA TYR A 189 12.05 -7.20 19.37
C TYR A 189 12.14 -8.56 20.07
N LYS A 190 11.34 -9.50 19.57
CA LYS A 190 11.33 -10.89 20.05
C LYS A 190 11.73 -11.80 18.90
N ASP A 191 12.69 -12.71 19.15
CA ASP A 191 13.15 -13.63 18.12
C ASP A 191 12.01 -14.48 17.57
N ASN A 192 12.09 -14.80 16.27
CA ASN A 192 11.15 -15.68 15.57
C ASN A 192 9.67 -15.29 15.71
N THR A 193 9.39 -14.01 15.94
CA THR A 193 8.03 -13.49 16.09
C THR A 193 7.64 -12.68 14.87
N GLU A 194 6.39 -12.82 14.42
CA GLU A 194 5.82 -12.03 13.32
C GLU A 194 6.04 -10.53 13.51
N VAL A 195 6.42 -9.83 12.43
CA VAL A 195 6.63 -8.39 12.45
C VAL A 195 5.32 -7.72 12.05
N LEU A 196 4.83 -6.86 12.93
CA LEU A 196 3.61 -6.09 12.71
C LEU A 196 3.89 -4.85 11.85
N CYS A 197 2.85 -4.18 11.36
CA CYS A 197 3.01 -2.91 10.65
C CYS A 197 1.76 -2.04 10.77
N THR A 198 1.93 -0.75 10.50
CA THR A 198 0.84 0.21 10.37
C THR A 198 1.15 1.24 9.30
N VAL A 199 0.14 1.65 8.54
CA VAL A 199 0.21 2.76 7.60
C VAL A 199 -0.50 3.96 8.23
N CYS A 200 0.20 5.08 8.23
CA CYS A 200 -0.17 6.30 8.94
C CYS A 200 -0.16 7.51 8.01
N THR A 201 -1.01 8.49 8.30
CA THR A 201 -1.03 9.79 7.60
C THR A 201 -0.85 10.98 8.56
N LYS A 202 -0.35 12.10 8.05
CA LYS A 202 -0.20 13.36 8.80
C LYS A 202 -0.89 14.53 8.15
#